data_AF-A0A821X361-F1
#
_entry.id   AF-A0A821X361-F1
#
_cell.length_a   1.000
_cell.length_b   1.000
_cell.length_c   1.000
_cell.angle_alpha   90.00
_cell.angle_beta   90.00
_cell.angle_gamma   90.00
#
_symmetry.space_group_name_H-M   'P 1'
#
loop_
_entity.id
_entity.type
_entity.pdbx_description
1 polymer ?
#
loop_
_entity_poly.entity_id
_entity_poly.type
_entity_poly.pdbx_seq_one_letter_code
_entity_poly.pdbx_strand_id
1 'polypeptide(L)'
;MFPYKTQMTHQLLPTDHRARLEYSQRVINLNLEEDDFSSKLVMSDEAHFHLSGHVNKQNTRFWGTDNPRIIQETPLHPLKVTVWCGICVDTVIGPYSFEDPVFDPSSISEPKRDRLVQF
;
A
#
# COMPACT_ATOMS: atom_id res chain seq x y z
N MET A 1 15.60 10.52 -26.75
CA MET A 1 15.38 9.44 -25.78
C MET A 1 14.57 10.01 -24.64
N PHE A 2 13.50 9.35 -24.23
CA PHE A 2 12.56 9.79 -23.21
C PHE A 2 12.49 8.77 -22.07
N PRO A 3 12.26 9.21 -20.82
CA PRO A 3 12.05 8.33 -19.69
C PRO A 3 10.60 7.83 -19.64
N TYR A 4 10.41 6.53 -19.51
CA TYR A 4 9.13 5.85 -19.33
C TYR A 4 9.06 5.22 -17.94
N LYS A 5 8.08 5.63 -17.14
CA LYS A 5 7.82 5.09 -15.80
C LYS A 5 6.83 3.93 -15.89
N THR A 6 7.12 2.84 -15.18
CA THR A 6 6.15 1.74 -15.03
C THR A 6 4.91 2.24 -14.29
N GLN A 7 3.75 2.11 -14.93
CA GLN A 7 2.46 2.47 -14.33
C GLN A 7 1.71 1.20 -13.94
N MET A 8 1.28 1.16 -12.68
CA MET A 8 0.27 0.21 -12.23
C MET A 8 -1.05 0.97 -12.18
N THR A 9 -1.98 0.60 -13.04
CA THR A 9 -3.33 1.15 -13.02
C THR A 9 -4.26 0.13 -12.39
N HIS A 10 -5.16 0.61 -11.54
CA HIS A 10 -6.31 -0.18 -11.11
C HIS A 10 -7.49 0.17 -12.01
N GLN A 11 -8.23 -0.83 -12.45
CA GLN A 11 -9.47 -0.57 -13.18
C GLN A 11 -10.50 0.01 -12.20
N LEU A 12 -10.96 1.22 -12.47
CA LEU A 12 -12.06 1.82 -11.73
C LEU A 12 -13.38 1.35 -12.35
N LEU A 13 -14.28 0.87 -11.50
CA LEU A 13 -15.65 0.58 -11.86
C LEU A 13 -16.49 1.87 -11.73
N PRO A 14 -17.60 2.00 -12.48
CA PRO A 14 -18.46 3.19 -12.41
C PRO A 14 -18.92 3.55 -10.98
N THR A 15 -19.10 2.54 -10.13
CA THR A 15 -19.48 2.69 -8.71
C THR A 15 -18.39 3.36 -7.88
N ASP A 16 -17.11 3.13 -8.20
CA ASP A 16 -15.97 3.64 -7.42
C ASP A 16 -15.89 5.17 -7.48
N HIS A 17 -16.31 5.76 -8.60
CA HIS A 17 -16.33 7.22 -8.75
C HIS A 17 -17.24 7.88 -7.72
N ARG A 18 -18.45 7.33 -7.54
CA ARG A 18 -19.41 7.85 -6.56
C ARG A 18 -18.90 7.63 -5.14
N ALA A 19 -18.46 6.42 -4.82
CA ALA A 19 -17.94 6.09 -3.48
C ALA A 19 -16.76 7.00 -3.07
N ARG A 20 -15.84 7.26 -4.01
CA ARG A 20 -14.70 8.17 -3.76
C ARG A 20 -15.12 9.62 -3.56
N LEU A 21 -16.12 10.09 -4.32
CA LEU A 21 -16.66 11.45 -4.16
C LEU A 21 -17.34 11.59 -2.80
N GLU A 22 -18.21 10.65 -2.43
CA GLU A 22 -18.92 10.64 -1.15
C GLU A 22 -17.94 10.59 0.03
N TYR A 23 -16.93 9.72 -0.04
CA TYR A 23 -15.86 9.68 0.96
C TYR A 23 -15.13 11.03 1.08
N SER A 24 -14.73 11.62 -0.05
CA SER A 24 -14.00 12.90 -0.05
C SER A 24 -14.84 14.02 0.56
N GLN A 25 -16.12 14.11 0.18
CA GLN A 25 -17.02 15.10 0.74
C GLN A 25 -17.23 14.91 2.25
N ARG A 26 -17.34 13.66 2.70
CA ARG A 26 -17.46 13.34 4.13
C ARG A 26 -16.23 13.78 4.91
N VAL A 27 -15.02 13.52 4.40
CA VAL A 27 -13.77 13.96 5.05
C VAL A 27 -13.69 15.49 5.11
N ILE A 28 -14.09 16.19 4.03
CA ILE A 28 -14.15 17.66 4.02
C ILE A 28 -15.12 18.17 5.09
N ASN A 29 -16.32 17.61 5.18
CA ASN A 29 -17.32 18.03 6.17
C ASN A 29 -16.82 17.78 7.59
N LEU A 30 -16.23 16.61 7.86
CA LEU A 30 -15.63 16.32 9.17
C LEU A 30 -14.56 17.34 9.55
N ASN A 31 -13.71 17.74 8.60
CA ASN A 31 -12.69 18.75 8.85
C ASN A 31 -13.25 20.17 9.09
N LEU A 32 -14.49 20.44 8.67
CA LEU A 32 -15.16 21.73 8.93
C LEU A 32 -15.97 21.72 10.23
N GLU A 33 -16.51 20.56 10.62
CA GLU A 33 -17.39 20.39 11.78
C GLU A 33 -16.63 20.06 13.07
N GLU A 34 -15.54 19.30 12.97
CA GLU A 34 -14.74 18.86 14.11
C GLU A 34 -13.49 19.70 14.27
N ASP A 35 -13.37 20.36 15.43
CA ASP A 35 -12.13 21.02 15.80
C ASP A 35 -10.99 20.02 15.86
N ASP A 36 -9.87 20.39 15.24
CA ASP A 36 -8.62 19.62 15.22
C ASP A 36 -8.79 18.19 14.67
N PHE A 37 -9.71 17.99 13.71
CA PHE A 37 -9.94 16.70 13.04
C PHE A 37 -8.63 16.03 12.57
N SER A 38 -7.71 16.82 12.02
CA SER A 38 -6.45 16.32 11.50
C SER A 38 -5.53 15.72 12.57
N SER A 39 -5.55 16.22 13.81
CA SER A 39 -4.71 15.65 14.87
C SER A 39 -5.25 14.30 15.37
N LYS A 40 -6.56 14.09 15.26
CA LYS A 40 -7.27 12.87 15.64
C LYS A 40 -7.16 11.77 14.57
N LEU A 41 -6.71 12.11 13.36
CA LEU A 41 -6.62 11.16 12.24
C LEU A 41 -5.40 10.26 12.38
N VAL A 42 -5.63 8.95 12.47
CA VAL A 42 -4.60 7.92 12.32
C VAL A 42 -4.78 7.25 10.96
N MET A 43 -3.74 7.27 10.14
CA MET A 43 -3.68 6.55 8.86
C MET A 43 -2.76 5.35 9.01
N SER A 44 -3.12 4.19 8.46
CA SER A 44 -2.26 3.02 8.50
C SER A 44 -2.20 2.32 7.16
N ASP A 45 -1.08 1.69 6.85
CA ASP A 45 -0.92 0.85 5.66
C ASP A 45 0.07 -0.29 5.91
N GLU A 46 0.08 -1.26 5.01
CA GLU A 46 1.06 -2.34 4.95
C GLU A 46 2.00 -2.16 3.75
N ALA A 47 3.29 -2.35 3.96
CA ALA A 47 4.29 -2.32 2.90
C ALA A 47 5.10 -3.62 2.87
N HIS A 48 5.40 -4.10 1.66
CA HIS A 48 6.28 -5.25 1.44
C HIS A 48 7.71 -4.79 1.14
N PHE A 49 8.67 -5.30 1.91
CA PHE A 49 10.10 -5.12 1.70
C PHE A 49 10.71 -6.42 1.19
N HIS A 50 11.18 -6.42 -0.05
CA HIS A 50 11.80 -7.59 -0.66
C HIS A 50 13.31 -7.61 -0.36
N LEU A 51 13.81 -8.72 0.20
CA LEU A 51 15.24 -8.87 0.52
C LEU A 51 16.11 -9.16 -0.71
N SER A 52 15.50 -9.49 -1.85
CA SER A 52 16.17 -9.85 -3.09
C SER A 52 16.52 -8.67 -4.02
N GLY A 53 16.44 -7.42 -3.54
CA GLY A 53 16.73 -6.24 -4.36
C GLY A 53 15.70 -5.99 -5.47
N HIS A 54 14.44 -6.35 -5.22
CA HIS A 54 13.36 -6.19 -6.18
C HIS A 54 13.29 -4.74 -6.70
N VAL A 55 13.01 -4.61 -7.99
CA VAL A 55 12.93 -3.35 -8.72
C VAL A 55 11.99 -2.39 -7.99
N ASN A 56 12.53 -1.33 -7.38
CA ASN A 56 11.73 -0.27 -6.79
C ASN A 56 11.02 0.49 -7.92
N LYS A 57 9.72 0.22 -8.08
CA LYS A 57 8.87 0.77 -9.15
C LYS A 57 8.84 2.30 -9.15
N GLN A 58 9.06 2.97 -8.00
CA GLN A 58 9.17 4.44 -7.98
C GLN A 58 10.45 4.95 -8.65
N ASN A 59 11.55 4.20 -8.52
CA ASN A 59 12.87 4.57 -9.01
C ASN A 59 13.22 3.99 -10.38
N THR A 60 12.35 3.15 -10.94
CA THR A 60 12.60 2.45 -12.20
C THR A 60 12.08 3.26 -13.39
N ARG A 61 12.99 3.59 -14.32
CA ARG A 61 12.67 4.27 -15.57
C ARG A 61 13.36 3.56 -16.72
N PHE A 62 12.59 3.26 -17.75
CA PHE A 62 13.14 2.80 -19.03
C PHE A 62 13.41 4.01 -19.89
N TRP A 63 14.58 4.06 -20.52
CA TRP A 63 14.91 5.12 -21.45
C TRP A 63 14.79 4.56 -22.88
N GLY A 64 14.12 5.26 -23.78
CA GLY A 64 13.96 4.81 -25.17
C GLY A 64 13.52 5.94 -26.10
N THR A 65 13.62 5.75 -27.41
CA THR A 65 12.94 6.64 -28.37
C THR A 65 11.44 6.40 -28.38
N ASP A 66 11.02 5.18 -28.05
CA ASP A 66 9.64 4.71 -28.00
C ASP A 66 9.39 3.93 -26.69
N ASN A 67 8.11 3.81 -26.29
CA ASN A 67 7.73 3.05 -25.10
C ASN A 67 7.98 1.55 -25.34
N PRO A 68 8.87 0.90 -24.56
CA PRO A 68 9.32 -0.44 -24.87
C PRO A 68 8.30 -1.53 -24.50
N ARG A 69 7.15 -1.20 -23.87
CA ARG A 69 6.06 -2.13 -23.50
C ARG A 69 6.55 -3.42 -22.83
N ILE A 70 7.60 -3.31 -22.01
CA ILE A 70 8.27 -4.47 -21.37
C ILE A 70 7.38 -5.04 -20.26
N ILE A 71 7.14 -6.35 -20.32
CA ILE A 71 6.56 -7.14 -19.24
C ILE A 71 7.72 -7.87 -18.57
N GLN A 72 7.98 -7.58 -17.30
CA GLN A 72 9.01 -8.28 -16.53
C GLN A 72 8.35 -9.35 -15.66
N GLU A 73 8.69 -10.61 -15.91
CA GLU A 73 8.30 -11.72 -15.05
C GLU A 73 9.14 -11.69 -13.75
N THR A 74 8.50 -11.95 -12.62
CA THR A 74 9.16 -12.00 -11.31
C THR A 74 8.75 -13.28 -10.59
N PRO A 75 9.62 -13.84 -9.72
CA PRO A 75 9.30 -15.06 -8.99
C PRO A 75 7.97 -14.90 -8.22
N LEU A 76 7.17 -15.97 -8.17
CA LEU A 76 5.86 -15.96 -7.50
C LEU A 76 5.97 -15.78 -5.97
N HIS A 77 7.08 -16.23 -5.39
CA HIS A 77 7.33 -16.20 -3.94
C HIS A 77 8.71 -15.60 -3.60
N PRO A 78 8.91 -14.29 -3.82
CA PRO A 78 10.13 -13.63 -3.36
C PRO A 78 10.11 -13.50 -1.84
N LEU A 79 11.23 -13.78 -1.18
CA LEU A 79 11.37 -13.56 0.26
C LEU A 79 11.13 -12.08 0.57
N LYS A 80 10.10 -11.81 1.36
CA LYS A 80 9.66 -10.46 1.71
C LYS A 80 9.32 -10.40 3.19
N VAL A 81 9.44 -9.21 3.76
CA VAL A 81 8.89 -8.87 5.06
C VAL A 81 7.72 -7.93 4.82
N THR A 82 6.58 -8.20 5.43
CA THR A 82 5.44 -7.27 5.42
C THR A 82 5.50 -6.46 6.69
N VAL A 83 5.44 -5.14 6.58
CA VAL A 83 5.45 -4.25 7.73
C VAL A 83 4.16 -3.44 7.72
N TRP A 84 3.44 -3.46 8.83
CA TRP A 84 2.35 -2.53 9.11
C TRP A 84 2.88 -1.30 9.84
N CYS A 85 2.37 -0.13 9.49
CA CYS A 85 2.63 1.10 10.21
C CYS A 85 1.40 2.01 10.20
N GLY A 86 1.11 2.60 11.35
CA GLY A 86 0.23 3.75 11.50
C GLY A 86 1.02 5.06 11.56
N ILE A 87 0.39 6.16 11.19
CA ILE A 87 0.93 7.52 11.26
C ILE A 87 -0.21 8.43 11.70
N CYS A 88 0.07 9.27 12.70
CA CYS A 88 -0.74 10.41 13.10
C CYS A 88 0.08 11.70 12.98
N VAL A 89 -0.48 12.84 13.40
CA VAL A 89 0.13 14.16 13.20
C VAL A 89 1.53 14.31 13.82
N ASP A 90 1.76 13.64 14.94
CA ASP A 90 2.93 13.82 15.79
C ASP A 90 3.85 12.59 15.82
N THR A 91 3.34 11.41 15.46
CA THR A 91 4.00 10.14 15.75
C THR A 91 3.75 9.09 14.67
N VAL A 92 4.74 8.21 14.54
CA VAL A 92 4.63 6.95 13.80
C VAL A 92 4.28 5.84 14.80
N ILE A 93 3.17 5.13 14.55
CA ILE A 93 2.69 4.01 15.36
C ILE A 93 3.13 2.71 14.69
N GLY A 94 3.90 1.87 15.37
CA GLY A 94 4.61 0.73 14.74
C GLY A 94 6.09 1.04 14.54
N PRO A 95 6.86 0.30 13.72
CA PRO A 95 6.48 -0.72 12.72
C PRO A 95 6.24 -2.11 13.29
N TYR A 96 5.19 -2.80 12.82
CA TYR A 96 4.96 -4.21 13.14
C TYR A 96 5.33 -5.08 11.93
N SER A 97 6.31 -5.97 12.10
CA SER A 97 6.74 -6.88 11.04
C SER A 97 5.97 -8.21 11.14
N PHE A 98 5.27 -8.58 10.07
CA PHE A 98 4.74 -9.92 9.93
C PHE A 98 5.84 -10.84 9.41
N GLU A 99 6.16 -11.86 10.20
CA GLU A 99 6.94 -12.99 9.72
C GLU A 99 6.04 -13.83 8.81
N ASP A 100 6.46 -14.03 7.56
CA ASP A 100 5.81 -15.03 6.72
C ASP A 100 6.15 -16.41 7.32
N PRO A 101 5.16 -17.24 7.72
CA PRO A 101 5.46 -18.59 8.13
C PRO A 101 6.15 -19.29 6.96
N VAL A 102 7.26 -19.97 7.24
CA VAL A 102 7.81 -20.98 6.34
C VAL A 102 6.62 -21.79 5.86
N PHE A 103 6.39 -21.85 4.54
CA PHE A 103 5.19 -22.42 3.93
C PHE A 103 4.89 -23.80 4.54
N ASP A 104 3.98 -23.84 5.50
CA ASP A 104 3.41 -25.05 6.04
C ASP A 104 2.04 -25.21 5.38
N PRO A 105 1.86 -26.18 4.48
CA PRO A 105 0.59 -26.39 3.79
C PRO A 105 -0.58 -26.72 4.73
N SER A 106 -0.34 -26.91 6.04
CA SER A 106 -1.38 -27.10 7.06
C SER A 106 -1.84 -25.82 7.77
N SER A 107 -1.14 -24.69 7.61
CA SER A 107 -1.45 -23.44 8.32
C SER A 107 -2.32 -22.48 7.48
N ILE A 108 -3.50 -22.93 7.05
CA ILE A 108 -4.56 -21.98 6.66
C ILE A 108 -5.30 -21.62 7.93
N SER A 109 -4.87 -20.57 8.64
CA SER A 109 -5.69 -20.02 9.71
C SER A 109 -5.49 -18.51 9.91
N GLU A 110 -6.65 -17.86 9.94
CA GLU A 110 -6.98 -16.53 10.43
C GLU A 110 -6.63 -15.30 9.57
N PRO A 111 -7.60 -14.38 9.37
CA PRO A 111 -7.35 -13.12 8.68
C PRO A 111 -6.40 -12.26 9.51
N LYS A 112 -5.30 -11.82 8.88
CA LYS A 112 -4.22 -11.00 9.48
C LYS A 112 -4.68 -9.71 10.19
N ARG A 113 -5.93 -9.27 9.97
CA ARG A 113 -6.55 -8.09 10.58
C ARG A 113 -6.81 -8.23 12.09
N ASP A 114 -7.10 -9.43 12.60
CA ASP A 114 -7.58 -9.59 13.98
C ASP A 114 -6.46 -9.48 15.04
N ARG A 115 -5.18 -9.47 14.62
CA ARG A 115 -4.04 -9.25 15.52
C ARG A 115 -3.74 -7.78 15.81
N LEU A 116 -4.37 -6.85 15.08
CA LEU A 116 -4.11 -5.40 15.21
C LEU A 116 -5.08 -4.69 16.18
N VAL A 117 -6.09 -5.38 16.70
CA VAL A 117 -7.16 -4.79 17.53
C VAL A 117 -6.81 -4.73 19.03
N GLN A 118 -5.54 -4.94 19.40
CA GLN A 118 -5.07 -4.97 20.80
C GLN A 118 -4.16 -3.80 21.19
N PHE A 119 -4.13 -2.72 20.39
CA PHE A 119 -3.42 -1.48 20.70
C PHE A 119 -4.39 -0.32 20.95
#